data_AF-A0A8B9NHF2-F1
#
_entry.id   AF-A0A8B9NHF2-F1
#
_cell.length_a   1.000
_cell.length_b   1.000
_cell.length_c   1.000
_cell.angle_alpha   90.00
_cell.angle_beta   90.00
_cell.angle_gamma   90.00
#
_symmetry.space_group_name_H-M   'P 1'
#
loop_
_entity.id
_entity.type
_entity.pdbx_description
1 polymer ?
#
loop_
_entity_poly.entity_id
_entity_poly.type
_entity_poly.pdbx_seq_one_letter_code
_entity_poly.pdbx_strand_id
1 'polypeptide(L)'
;MKLPPACCRLQTLGAHPLTLLRVLRAPVAPAGHAPAPCQPRTHLVFLKTHKTGGSSVVNLLHRFGEARGLRFALPHRYQFGYPSPFRAERVKGYRPGGPPFDIICHHMRFNLTEVQKVMPNDSFYFSIVRDPGTLGESAFAYYRAVAPAFRRAPSLAAFLAAPGHFYEAGVRGNHYARNLQWFDFGLPVAEDGAAVEAALAGLEQAFALVLLAEHFDESLVLLREALCWPEEAVAAFAHNGRPAGDGPRVSPAQAARLRAWNSLDWALYAHLNRSFWRRAEAFGAARLQEEVARLRQRRAALAHHCLQGGGPLPARAIPDGRLRPFQPPGRAQILGYALRAGLPPTERERCARLATPELQYKDILDRRQFGGGNASVLPGG
;
A
#
# COMPACT_ATOMS: atom_id res chain seq x y z
N MET A 1 -19.24 45.78 -49.01
CA MET A 1 -18.71 46.73 -50.00
C MET A 1 -17.44 47.35 -49.45
N LYS A 2 -16.33 47.19 -50.19
CA LYS A 2 -15.11 48.05 -50.24
C LYS A 2 -14.30 48.31 -48.95
N LEU A 3 -13.18 47.59 -48.84
CA LEU A 3 -11.83 48.12 -48.51
C LEU A 3 -11.49 49.34 -49.40
N PRO A 4 -10.63 50.32 -49.00
CA PRO A 4 -9.14 50.18 -49.10
C PRO A 4 -8.35 51.17 -48.18
N PRO A 5 -7.04 51.50 -48.38
CA PRO A 5 -5.92 50.78 -49.02
C PRO A 5 -4.68 50.61 -48.12
N ALA A 6 -3.76 49.78 -48.63
CA ALA A 6 -2.42 49.51 -48.14
C ALA A 6 -1.42 50.67 -48.35
N CYS A 7 -0.30 50.63 -47.61
CA CYS A 7 0.96 51.20 -48.08
C CYS A 7 2.13 50.24 -47.81
N CYS A 8 2.80 49.85 -48.88
CA CYS A 8 3.99 49.02 -48.94
C CYS A 8 5.25 49.76 -48.48
N ARG A 9 6.15 49.07 -47.77
CA ARG A 9 7.60 49.22 -47.98
C ARG A 9 8.29 47.86 -47.90
N LEU A 10 8.83 47.43 -49.04
CA LEU A 10 9.90 46.44 -49.17
C LEU A 10 11.23 47.11 -48.78
N GLN A 11 12.05 46.42 -47.98
CA GLN A 11 13.50 46.44 -48.12
C GLN A 11 14.05 45.04 -47.82
N THR A 12 15.19 44.78 -48.45
CA THR A 12 15.68 43.49 -48.95
C THR A 12 16.74 42.83 -48.06
N LEU A 13 16.76 41.49 -48.14
CA LEU A 13 17.93 40.58 -48.20
C LEU A 13 18.99 40.61 -47.09
N GLY A 14 19.04 39.53 -46.32
CA GLY A 14 20.22 39.03 -45.62
C GLY A 14 20.22 37.50 -45.67
N ALA A 15 21.29 36.93 -46.22
CA ALA A 15 21.43 35.53 -46.62
C ALA A 15 21.78 34.57 -45.46
N HIS A 16 21.55 33.28 -45.73
CA HIS A 16 21.68 32.09 -44.86
C HIS A 16 23.10 31.84 -44.28
N PRO A 17 23.25 30.92 -43.30
CA PRO A 17 23.43 29.51 -43.69
C PRO A 17 22.55 28.50 -42.92
N LEU A 18 22.02 27.58 -43.73
CA LEU A 18 21.65 26.20 -43.44
C LEU A 18 22.31 25.58 -42.20
N THR A 19 21.48 25.19 -41.22
CA THR A 19 21.86 24.18 -40.22
C THR A 19 21.23 22.84 -40.59
N LEU A 20 22.14 21.91 -40.89
CA LEU A 20 21.98 20.51 -41.24
C LEU A 20 20.87 19.78 -40.44
N LEU A 21 19.76 19.44 -41.10
CA LEU A 21 18.79 18.49 -40.55
C LEU A 21 19.40 17.08 -40.66
N ARG A 22 20.14 16.65 -39.64
CA ARG A 22 20.66 15.29 -39.56
C ARG A 22 19.49 14.38 -39.18
N VAL A 23 18.87 13.76 -40.19
CA VAL A 23 17.97 12.61 -40.00
C VAL A 23 18.79 11.49 -39.36
N LEU A 24 18.70 11.34 -38.04
CA LEU A 24 19.19 10.17 -37.35
C LEU A 24 18.25 9.01 -37.69
N ARG A 25 18.63 8.22 -38.69
CA ARG A 25 18.12 6.84 -38.82
C ARG A 25 18.43 6.13 -37.50
N ALA A 26 17.38 5.69 -36.81
CA ALA A 26 17.55 4.81 -35.67
C ALA A 26 18.34 3.55 -36.13
N PRO A 27 19.36 3.12 -35.38
CA PRO A 27 20.01 1.85 -35.68
C PRO A 27 18.97 0.73 -35.51
N VAL A 28 18.82 -0.08 -36.56
CA VAL A 28 18.09 -1.34 -36.48
C VAL A 28 18.80 -2.20 -35.43
N ALA A 29 18.14 -2.47 -34.32
CA ALA A 29 18.67 -3.34 -33.28
C ALA A 29 18.91 -4.74 -33.87
N PRO A 30 20.06 -5.38 -33.60
CA PRO A 30 20.27 -6.76 -34.01
C PRO A 30 19.25 -7.65 -33.29
N ALA A 31 18.52 -8.46 -34.06
CA ALA A 31 17.71 -9.53 -33.52
C ALA A 31 18.61 -10.52 -32.75
N GLY A 32 18.21 -10.93 -31.55
CA GLY A 32 18.73 -12.17 -30.96
C GLY A 32 19.45 -12.10 -29.61
N HIS A 33 19.13 -11.16 -28.71
CA HIS A 33 19.42 -11.38 -27.29
C HIS A 33 18.11 -11.62 -26.56
N ALA A 34 17.95 -12.83 -25.99
CA ALA A 34 16.91 -13.09 -25.01
C ALA A 34 17.01 -12.01 -23.92
N PRO A 35 15.89 -11.41 -23.48
CA PRO A 35 15.93 -10.41 -22.41
C PRO A 35 16.65 -11.02 -21.21
N ALA A 36 17.69 -10.33 -20.72
CA ALA A 36 18.40 -10.78 -19.53
C ALA A 36 17.39 -11.03 -18.40
N PRO A 37 17.51 -12.15 -17.65
CA PRO A 37 16.57 -12.46 -16.60
C PRO A 37 16.54 -11.30 -15.59
N CYS A 38 15.35 -10.78 -15.32
CA CYS A 38 15.21 -9.62 -14.47
C CYS A 38 15.56 -9.96 -13.02
N GLN A 39 16.28 -9.05 -12.35
CA GLN A 39 16.78 -9.30 -11.00
C GLN A 39 15.73 -8.98 -9.94
N PRO A 40 15.51 -9.86 -8.94
CA PRO A 40 14.56 -9.60 -7.86
C PRO A 40 14.90 -8.31 -7.12
N ARG A 41 13.95 -7.39 -7.03
CA ARG A 41 14.13 -6.13 -6.29
C ARG A 41 14.10 -6.39 -4.78
N THR A 42 15.07 -5.82 -4.07
CA THR A 42 15.24 -5.98 -2.61
C THR A 42 15.11 -4.67 -1.84
N HIS A 43 15.36 -3.52 -2.47
CA HIS A 43 15.16 -2.19 -1.87
C HIS A 43 13.74 -1.70 -2.15
N LEU A 44 12.88 -1.68 -1.13
CA LEU A 44 11.43 -1.54 -1.27
C LEU A 44 10.88 -0.51 -0.29
N VAL A 45 10.11 0.44 -0.81
CA VAL A 45 9.31 1.37 -0.04
C VAL A 45 7.85 1.06 -0.27
N PHE A 46 7.22 0.41 0.70
CA PHE A 46 5.78 0.22 0.71
C PHE A 46 5.13 1.26 1.62
N LEU A 47 4.48 2.26 1.02
CA LEU A 47 3.59 3.14 1.78
C LEU A 47 2.31 2.40 2.09
N LYS A 48 2.23 1.91 3.32
CA LYS A 48 1.03 1.24 3.82
C LYS A 48 -0.04 2.26 4.23
N THR A 49 -1.06 2.42 3.41
CA THR A 49 -2.27 3.21 3.73
C THR A 49 -3.21 2.44 4.66
N HIS A 50 -4.05 3.15 5.39
CA HIS A 50 -4.98 2.59 6.35
C HIS A 50 -6.23 2.02 5.66
N LYS A 51 -6.64 0.82 6.11
CA LYS A 51 -7.90 0.14 5.72
C LYS A 51 -8.00 -0.30 4.24
N THR A 52 -6.86 -0.46 3.59
CA THR A 52 -6.70 -0.86 2.18
C THR A 52 -6.24 -2.31 1.99
N GLY A 53 -6.17 -3.12 3.06
CA GLY A 53 -5.67 -4.50 2.97
C GLY A 53 -4.14 -4.62 3.02
N GLY A 54 -3.42 -3.52 3.30
CA GLY A 54 -1.96 -3.49 3.33
C GLY A 54 -1.28 -4.49 4.28
N SER A 55 -1.95 -5.00 5.33
CA SER A 55 -1.35 -6.01 6.21
C SER A 55 -1.00 -7.33 5.49
N SER A 56 -1.75 -7.70 4.45
CA SER A 56 -1.43 -8.86 3.61
C SER A 56 -0.16 -8.63 2.80
N VAL A 57 0.02 -7.40 2.28
CA VAL A 57 1.23 -6.99 1.56
C VAL A 57 2.43 -6.93 2.50
N VAL A 58 2.25 -6.43 3.73
CA VAL A 58 3.30 -6.44 4.74
C VAL A 58 3.74 -7.86 5.09
N ASN A 59 2.82 -8.83 5.22
CA ASN A 59 3.19 -10.23 5.45
C ASN A 59 4.08 -10.78 4.32
N LEU A 60 3.74 -10.47 3.07
CA LEU A 60 4.53 -10.80 1.88
C LEU A 60 5.94 -10.20 1.95
N LEU A 61 6.04 -8.91 2.30
CA LEU A 61 7.33 -8.21 2.42
C LEU A 61 8.19 -8.76 3.57
N HIS A 62 7.58 -8.98 4.74
CA HIS A 62 8.23 -9.58 5.89
C HIS A 62 8.81 -10.96 5.56
N ARG A 63 8.03 -11.82 4.92
CA ARG A 63 8.46 -13.18 4.55
C ARG A 63 9.59 -13.15 3.53
N PHE A 64 9.45 -12.33 2.49
CA PHE A 64 10.48 -12.22 1.45
C PHE A 64 11.80 -11.71 2.01
N GLY A 65 11.76 -10.66 2.83
CA GLY A 65 12.95 -10.08 3.43
C GLY A 65 13.56 -10.96 4.52
N GLU A 66 12.75 -11.58 5.39
CA GLU A 66 13.23 -12.53 6.41
C GLU A 66 13.99 -13.69 5.76
N ALA A 67 13.45 -14.27 4.68
CA ALA A 67 14.07 -15.39 3.97
C ALA A 67 15.41 -15.03 3.29
N ARG A 68 15.72 -13.74 3.15
CA ARG A 68 16.92 -13.21 2.48
C ARG A 68 17.84 -12.43 3.40
N GLY A 69 17.53 -12.36 4.70
CA GLY A 69 18.30 -11.58 5.66
C GLY A 69 18.30 -10.07 5.39
N LEU A 70 17.25 -9.54 4.72
CA LEU A 70 17.14 -8.13 4.42
C LEU A 70 16.89 -7.30 5.69
N ARG A 71 17.44 -6.08 5.72
CA ARG A 71 17.32 -5.13 6.83
C ARG A 71 16.03 -4.34 6.71
N PHE A 72 15.18 -4.45 7.73
CA PHE A 72 13.94 -3.70 7.78
C PHE A 72 14.13 -2.37 8.51
N ALA A 73 13.65 -1.29 7.91
CA ALA A 73 13.37 -0.06 8.64
C ALA A 73 12.15 -0.34 9.52
N LEU A 74 12.36 -0.50 10.83
CA LEU A 74 11.31 -0.83 11.80
C LEU A 74 11.01 0.38 12.70
N PRO A 75 9.74 0.66 13.02
CA PRO A 75 9.41 1.68 14.02
C PRO A 75 9.75 1.19 15.43
N HIS A 76 9.97 2.12 16.36
CA HIS A 76 10.16 1.81 17.79
C HIS A 76 8.96 1.10 18.43
N ARG A 77 7.74 1.37 17.94
CA ARG A 77 6.52 0.63 18.29
C ARG A 77 5.98 -0.06 17.03
N TYR A 78 4.74 0.24 16.63
CA TYR A 78 4.09 -0.37 15.48
C TYR A 78 3.87 0.58 14.30
N GLN A 79 4.16 1.88 14.47
CA GLN A 79 4.01 2.93 13.44
C GLN A 79 5.12 3.98 13.58
N PHE A 80 5.42 4.69 12.49
CA PHE A 80 6.48 5.70 12.45
C PHE A 80 5.99 7.09 12.90
N GLY A 81 5.62 7.23 14.17
CA GLY A 81 5.27 8.54 14.76
C GLY A 81 3.98 9.17 14.24
N TYR A 82 3.10 8.36 13.62
CA TYR A 82 1.80 8.78 13.11
C TYR A 82 0.93 9.39 14.22
N PRO A 83 0.21 10.50 13.99
CA PRO A 83 -0.13 11.11 12.70
C PRO A 83 0.83 12.21 12.19
N SER A 84 1.95 12.46 12.88
CA SER A 84 2.94 13.42 12.38
C SER A 84 3.62 12.90 11.10
N PRO A 85 4.08 13.79 10.20
CA PRO A 85 4.89 13.39 9.05
C PRO A 85 6.05 12.48 9.44
N PHE A 86 6.34 11.50 8.60
CA PHE A 86 7.47 10.60 8.75
C PHE A 86 8.76 11.40 8.88
N ARG A 87 9.63 10.94 9.76
CA ARG A 87 11.01 11.41 9.86
C ARG A 87 11.93 10.22 10.02
N ALA A 88 13.14 10.30 9.46
CA ALA A 88 14.10 9.21 9.47
C ALA A 88 14.44 8.76 10.90
N GLU A 89 14.45 9.67 11.88
CA GLU A 89 14.74 9.34 13.29
C GLU A 89 13.63 8.51 13.97
N ARG A 90 12.49 8.28 13.30
CA ARG A 90 11.46 7.33 13.77
C ARG A 90 11.83 5.88 13.49
N VAL A 91 12.85 5.63 12.67
CA VAL A 91 13.35 4.29 12.36
C VAL A 91 14.33 3.85 13.44
N LYS A 92 14.04 2.72 14.08
CA LYS A 92 14.90 2.14 15.11
C LYS A 92 16.28 1.83 14.50
N GLY A 93 17.33 2.31 15.17
CA GLY A 93 18.72 2.10 14.72
C GLY A 93 19.16 2.98 13.56
N TYR A 94 18.34 3.92 13.09
CA TYR A 94 18.76 4.91 12.09
C TYR A 94 19.83 5.84 12.66
N ARG A 95 20.84 6.11 11.82
CA ARG A 95 21.89 7.12 12.06
C ARG A 95 22.23 7.74 10.70
N PRO A 96 22.44 9.07 10.62
CA PRO A 96 22.93 9.70 9.38
C PRO A 96 24.23 9.04 8.89
N GLY A 97 24.30 8.69 7.61
CA GLY A 97 25.44 7.97 7.01
C GLY A 97 25.60 6.51 7.46
N GLY A 98 24.64 5.98 8.24
CA GLY A 98 24.60 4.57 8.61
C GLY A 98 24.26 3.66 7.42
N PRO A 99 24.44 2.34 7.57
CA PRO A 99 24.16 1.40 6.49
C PRO A 99 22.66 1.44 6.14
N PRO A 100 22.30 1.38 4.85
CA PRO A 100 20.92 1.57 4.39
C PRO A 100 20.01 0.42 4.81
N PHE A 101 18.71 0.68 4.86
CA PHE A 101 17.70 -0.35 5.02
C PHE A 101 17.21 -0.84 3.66
N ASP A 102 16.73 -2.07 3.62
CA ASP A 102 16.23 -2.71 2.41
C ASP A 102 14.72 -2.58 2.28
N ILE A 103 13.97 -2.65 3.38
CA ILE A 103 12.50 -2.62 3.32
C ILE A 103 11.93 -1.67 4.37
N ILE A 104 11.07 -0.75 3.92
CA ILE A 104 10.18 0.03 4.79
C ILE A 104 8.72 -0.26 4.42
N CYS A 105 7.91 -0.71 5.38
CA CYS A 105 6.56 -1.19 5.08
C CYS A 105 5.51 -0.99 6.21
N HIS A 106 5.83 -0.22 7.25
CA HIS A 106 4.88 0.08 8.33
C HIS A 106 4.22 1.44 8.16
N HIS A 107 3.09 1.63 8.87
CA HIS A 107 2.30 2.87 8.78
C HIS A 107 3.14 4.11 9.11
N MET A 108 2.99 5.11 8.25
CA MET A 108 3.57 6.45 8.38
C MET A 108 2.64 7.45 7.71
N ARG A 109 2.83 8.73 8.01
CA ARG A 109 2.38 9.81 7.13
C ARG A 109 3.55 10.14 6.21
N PHE A 110 3.42 9.87 4.92
CA PHE A 110 4.55 9.86 3.98
C PHE A 110 5.29 11.20 3.93
N ASN A 111 6.61 11.14 3.79
CA ASN A 111 7.48 12.28 3.56
C ASN A 111 8.66 11.79 2.71
N LEU A 112 8.64 12.10 1.41
CA LEU A 112 9.59 11.57 0.44
C LEU A 112 11.04 11.86 0.84
N THR A 113 11.34 13.12 1.18
CA THR A 113 12.69 13.56 1.54
C THR A 113 13.22 12.84 2.77
N GLU A 114 12.36 12.53 3.74
CA GLU A 114 12.76 11.78 4.93
C GLU A 114 12.92 10.27 4.66
N VAL A 115 12.12 9.69 3.76
CA VAL A 115 12.27 8.28 3.35
C VAL A 115 13.58 8.09 2.56
N GLN A 116 13.94 9.03 1.70
CA GLN A 116 15.19 9.00 0.92
C GLN A 116 16.46 9.04 1.80
N LYS A 117 16.36 9.51 3.05
CA LYS A 117 17.48 9.42 4.01
C LYS A 117 17.70 8.00 4.53
N VAL A 118 16.68 7.16 4.49
CA VAL A 118 16.67 5.81 5.08
C VAL A 118 16.95 4.73 4.03
N MET A 119 16.49 4.96 2.80
CA MET A 119 16.41 3.97 1.74
C MET A 119 17.35 4.29 0.58
N PRO A 120 17.97 3.29 -0.09
CA PRO A 120 18.78 3.48 -1.28
C PRO A 120 18.03 4.18 -2.44
N ASN A 121 18.78 4.86 -3.31
CA ASN A 121 18.21 5.61 -4.45
C ASN A 121 17.50 4.74 -5.49
N ASP A 122 17.84 3.45 -5.60
CA ASP A 122 17.23 2.49 -6.51
C ASP A 122 15.98 1.79 -5.93
N SER A 123 15.52 2.24 -4.76
CA SER A 123 14.36 1.67 -4.08
C SER A 123 13.11 1.73 -4.95
N PHE A 124 12.34 0.64 -4.94
CA PHE A 124 11.05 0.58 -5.61
C PHE A 124 9.94 1.06 -4.68
N TYR A 125 9.35 2.21 -5.00
CA TYR A 125 8.27 2.82 -4.25
C TYR A 125 6.93 2.32 -4.76
N PHE A 126 6.12 1.77 -3.88
CA PHE A 126 4.77 1.36 -4.18
C PHE A 126 3.83 1.57 -3.00
N SER A 127 2.54 1.57 -3.28
CA SER A 127 1.49 1.79 -2.28
C SER A 127 0.27 0.93 -2.63
N ILE A 128 -0.78 1.02 -1.82
CA ILE A 128 -2.08 0.41 -2.09
C ILE A 128 -3.17 1.43 -1.76
N VAL A 129 -4.22 1.49 -2.57
CA VAL A 129 -5.39 2.33 -2.33
C VAL A 129 -6.68 1.53 -2.43
N ARG A 130 -7.76 2.13 -1.94
CA ARG A 130 -9.11 1.57 -1.92
C ARG A 130 -10.12 2.66 -2.23
N ASP A 131 -11.25 2.30 -2.82
CA ASP A 131 -12.36 3.21 -3.06
C ASP A 131 -12.81 3.85 -1.72
N PRO A 132 -12.82 5.18 -1.60
CA PRO A 132 -13.20 5.86 -0.36
C PRO A 132 -14.65 5.57 0.08
N GLY A 133 -15.51 5.15 -0.84
CA GLY A 133 -16.87 4.69 -0.56
C GLY A 133 -16.92 3.44 0.30
N THR A 134 -15.99 2.49 0.14
CA THR A 134 -15.92 1.28 0.99
C THR A 134 -14.87 1.39 2.09
N LEU A 135 -13.79 2.15 1.87
CA LEU A 135 -12.80 2.48 2.89
C LEU A 135 -13.42 3.28 4.02
N GLY A 136 -14.27 4.27 3.72
CA GLY A 136 -14.89 5.11 4.73
C GLY A 136 -15.78 4.36 5.72
N GLU A 137 -16.53 3.34 5.26
CA GLU A 137 -17.25 2.43 6.17
C GLU A 137 -16.27 1.62 7.03
N SER A 138 -15.21 1.09 6.43
CA SER A 138 -14.21 0.34 7.19
C SER A 138 -13.50 1.21 8.23
N ALA A 139 -13.27 2.49 7.93
CA ALA A 139 -12.67 3.45 8.84
C ALA A 139 -13.65 3.82 9.96
N PHE A 140 -14.91 4.10 9.63
CA PHE A 140 -15.98 4.37 10.61
C PHE A 140 -16.10 3.25 11.64
N ALA A 141 -16.14 2.00 11.18
CA ALA A 141 -16.26 0.83 12.05
C ALA A 141 -15.01 0.62 12.92
N TYR A 142 -13.81 0.77 12.35
CA TYR A 142 -12.55 0.43 13.01
C TYR A 142 -12.06 1.53 13.97
N TYR A 143 -12.19 2.80 13.59
CA TYR A 143 -11.64 3.93 14.36
C TYR A 143 -12.67 4.59 15.29
N ARG A 144 -13.87 4.02 15.44
CA ARG A 144 -14.96 4.61 16.24
C ARG A 144 -14.54 5.00 17.65
N ALA A 145 -13.68 4.22 18.31
CA ALA A 145 -13.23 4.52 19.66
C ALA A 145 -12.22 5.69 19.73
N VAL A 146 -11.42 5.88 18.68
CA VAL A 146 -10.27 6.78 18.66
C VAL A 146 -10.46 8.05 17.83
N ALA A 147 -11.46 8.08 16.96
CA ALA A 147 -11.84 9.25 16.17
C ALA A 147 -13.11 9.89 16.78
N PRO A 148 -13.00 11.04 17.46
CA PRO A 148 -14.15 11.75 18.05
C PRO A 148 -15.31 11.95 17.07
N ALA A 149 -15.02 12.27 15.80
CA ALA A 149 -16.05 12.43 14.77
C ALA A 149 -16.91 11.17 14.58
N PHE A 150 -16.29 9.99 14.55
CA PHE A 150 -17.02 8.73 14.45
C PHE A 150 -17.72 8.37 15.76
N ARG A 151 -17.06 8.61 16.91
CA ARG A 151 -17.62 8.30 18.24
C ARG A 151 -18.93 9.05 18.52
N ARG A 152 -18.99 10.33 18.15
CA ARG A 152 -20.16 11.21 18.35
C ARG A 152 -21.34 10.82 17.46
N ALA A 153 -21.09 10.28 16.27
CA ALA A 153 -22.16 9.88 15.37
C ALA A 153 -22.81 8.56 15.85
N PRO A 154 -24.14 8.48 16.02
CA PRO A 154 -24.80 7.27 16.52
C PRO A 154 -24.74 6.09 15.52
N SER A 155 -24.68 6.38 14.22
CA SER A 155 -24.55 5.40 13.15
C SER A 155 -23.80 5.99 11.95
N LEU A 156 -23.38 5.14 11.01
CA LEU A 156 -22.80 5.60 9.74
C LEU A 156 -23.80 6.45 8.95
N ALA A 157 -25.08 6.06 8.95
CA ALA A 157 -26.13 6.83 8.28
C ALA A 157 -26.28 8.24 8.86
N ALA A 158 -26.25 8.39 10.19
CA ALA A 158 -26.28 9.69 10.85
C ALA A 158 -25.04 10.52 10.51
N PHE A 159 -23.85 9.90 10.53
CA PHE A 159 -22.62 10.57 10.10
C PHE A 159 -22.72 11.09 8.66
N LEU A 160 -23.24 10.29 7.73
CA LEU A 160 -23.38 10.68 6.32
C LEU A 160 -24.54 11.65 6.04
N ALA A 161 -25.45 11.83 6.98
CA ALA A 161 -26.49 12.85 6.86
C ALA A 161 -25.94 14.24 7.13
N ALA A 162 -25.00 14.38 8.08
CA ALA A 162 -24.41 15.67 8.45
C ALA A 162 -22.96 15.51 8.94
N PRO A 163 -22.00 15.12 8.07
CA PRO A 163 -20.64 14.80 8.50
C PRO A 163 -19.91 16.01 9.10
N GLY A 164 -20.21 17.22 8.62
CA GLY A 164 -19.68 18.48 9.17
C GLY A 164 -20.14 18.79 10.60
N HIS A 165 -21.27 18.22 11.06
CA HIS A 165 -21.71 18.36 12.45
C HIS A 165 -20.82 17.54 13.41
N PHE A 166 -20.25 16.43 12.91
CA PHE A 166 -19.42 15.54 13.73
C PHE A 166 -17.93 15.77 13.53
N TYR A 167 -17.50 16.30 12.40
CA TYR A 167 -16.09 16.46 12.06
C TYR A 167 -15.57 17.86 12.39
N GLU A 168 -14.50 17.89 13.17
CA GLU A 168 -13.73 19.11 13.45
C GLU A 168 -12.27 18.89 13.01
N ALA A 169 -11.75 19.80 12.19
CA ALA A 169 -10.36 19.75 11.72
C ALA A 169 -9.38 19.99 12.88
N GLY A 170 -8.19 19.38 12.80
CA GLY A 170 -7.14 19.53 13.83
C GLY A 170 -7.37 18.74 15.13
N VAL A 171 -8.60 18.31 15.42
CA VAL A 171 -8.89 17.47 16.59
C VAL A 171 -8.15 16.12 16.48
N ARG A 172 -7.41 15.77 17.54
CA ARG A 172 -6.64 14.52 17.61
C ARG A 172 -7.53 13.32 17.31
N GLY A 173 -7.09 12.49 16.36
CA GLY A 173 -7.80 11.29 15.91
C GLY A 173 -8.78 11.51 14.75
N ASN A 174 -9.21 12.75 14.46
CA ASN A 174 -10.16 13.00 13.37
C ASN A 174 -9.54 12.86 11.96
N HIS A 175 -8.22 12.75 11.82
CA HIS A 175 -7.60 12.42 10.52
C HIS A 175 -8.08 11.06 9.96
N TYR A 176 -8.55 10.14 10.81
CA TYR A 176 -9.17 8.88 10.36
C TYR A 176 -10.56 9.07 9.73
N ALA A 177 -11.17 10.23 9.91
CA ALA A 177 -12.56 10.48 9.54
C ALA A 177 -12.76 11.22 8.22
N ARG A 178 -11.69 11.72 7.61
CA ARG A 178 -11.76 12.48 6.35
C ARG A 178 -10.46 12.39 5.58
N ASN A 179 -10.54 12.02 4.30
CA ASN A 179 -9.41 11.97 3.35
C ASN A 179 -8.21 11.20 3.92
N LEU A 180 -8.46 9.99 4.42
CA LEU A 180 -7.48 9.20 5.16
C LEU A 180 -6.31 8.77 4.27
N GLN A 181 -6.57 8.39 3.01
CA GLN A 181 -5.50 7.98 2.11
C GLN A 181 -4.65 9.18 1.69
N TRP A 182 -5.28 10.30 1.33
CA TRP A 182 -4.61 11.56 1.07
C TRP A 182 -3.71 11.98 2.25
N PHE A 183 -4.22 11.82 3.47
CA PHE A 183 -3.48 12.06 4.70
C PHE A 183 -2.28 11.11 4.85
N ASP A 184 -2.45 9.81 4.59
CA ASP A 184 -1.38 8.81 4.62
C ASP A 184 -0.26 9.11 3.60
N PHE A 185 -0.61 9.60 2.41
CA PHE A 185 0.33 10.08 1.40
C PHE A 185 1.06 11.38 1.79
N GLY A 186 0.75 11.96 2.96
CA GLY A 186 1.43 13.14 3.46
C GLY A 186 1.09 14.41 2.68
N LEU A 187 0.07 14.37 1.83
CA LEU A 187 -0.28 15.48 0.96
C LEU A 187 -0.85 16.66 1.77
N PRO A 188 -0.61 17.91 1.31
CA PRO A 188 -1.13 19.09 1.94
C PRO A 188 -2.66 19.15 1.82
N VAL A 189 -3.30 19.99 2.61
CA VAL A 189 -4.69 20.36 2.34
C VAL A 189 -4.69 21.10 1.00
N ALA A 190 -5.38 20.56 -0.01
CA ALA A 190 -5.43 21.21 -1.32
C ALA A 190 -6.43 22.36 -1.29
N GLU A 191 -5.98 23.55 -1.72
CA GLU A 191 -6.76 24.79 -1.73
C GLU A 191 -7.64 24.91 -2.98
N ASP A 192 -7.22 24.31 -4.09
CA ASP A 192 -7.93 24.30 -5.36
C ASP A 192 -7.66 23.01 -6.17
N GLY A 193 -8.24 22.93 -7.37
CA GLY A 193 -8.07 21.79 -8.28
C GLY A 193 -6.64 21.68 -8.86
N ALA A 194 -5.94 22.79 -9.07
CA ALA A 194 -4.58 22.77 -9.63
C ALA A 194 -3.59 22.15 -8.62
N ALA A 195 -3.74 22.47 -7.33
CA ALA A 195 -2.98 21.85 -6.25
C ALA A 195 -3.24 20.34 -6.15
N VAL A 196 -4.48 19.89 -6.40
CA VAL A 196 -4.81 18.46 -6.44
C VAL A 196 -4.07 17.78 -7.60
N GLU A 197 -4.20 18.30 -8.82
CA GLU A 197 -3.55 17.70 -10.00
C GLU A 197 -2.02 17.66 -9.87
N ALA A 198 -1.41 18.72 -9.35
CA ALA A 198 0.04 18.76 -9.11
C ALA A 198 0.48 17.70 -8.09
N ALA A 199 -0.29 17.51 -7.01
CA ALA A 199 -0.02 16.47 -6.02
C ALA A 199 -0.14 15.06 -6.63
N LEU A 200 -1.16 14.81 -7.45
CA LEU A 200 -1.37 13.53 -8.13
C LEU A 200 -0.26 13.21 -9.14
N ALA A 201 0.19 14.20 -9.90
CA ALA A 201 1.34 14.06 -10.80
C ALA A 201 2.63 13.72 -10.03
N GLY A 202 2.87 14.39 -8.91
CA GLY A 202 4.02 14.09 -8.04
C GLY A 202 3.97 12.66 -7.49
N LEU A 203 2.79 12.14 -7.15
CA LEU A 203 2.63 10.75 -6.72
C LEU A 203 2.93 9.74 -7.84
N GLU A 204 2.50 9.98 -9.08
CA GLU A 204 2.83 9.09 -10.20
C GLU A 204 4.34 9.05 -10.52
N GLN A 205 5.04 10.16 -10.25
CA GLN A 205 6.50 10.20 -10.39
C GLN A 205 7.20 9.45 -9.25
N ALA A 206 6.70 9.58 -8.01
CA ALA A 206 7.31 8.99 -6.83
C ALA A 206 7.00 7.49 -6.68
N PHE A 207 5.80 7.04 -7.05
CA PHE A 207 5.35 5.66 -6.85
C PHE A 207 5.31 4.89 -8.17
N ALA A 208 6.21 3.93 -8.32
CA ALA A 208 6.33 3.09 -9.50
C ALA A 208 5.12 2.16 -9.70
N LEU A 209 4.36 1.84 -8.66
CA LEU A 209 3.12 1.08 -8.74
C LEU A 209 2.21 1.43 -7.56
N VAL A 210 0.91 1.60 -7.80
CA VAL A 210 -0.09 1.67 -6.73
C VAL A 210 -1.12 0.57 -6.96
N LEU A 211 -1.25 -0.30 -5.96
CA LEU A 211 -2.17 -1.44 -5.95
C LEU A 211 -3.61 -0.99 -5.65
N LEU A 212 -4.59 -1.77 -6.07
CA LEU A 212 -6.00 -1.56 -5.77
C LEU A 212 -6.53 -2.67 -4.87
N ALA A 213 -7.11 -2.31 -3.73
CA ALA A 213 -7.64 -3.26 -2.76
C ALA A 213 -8.81 -4.09 -3.33
N GLU A 214 -9.63 -3.49 -4.22
CA GLU A 214 -10.74 -4.13 -4.92
C GLU A 214 -10.27 -5.15 -5.97
N HIS A 215 -9.06 -4.97 -6.49
CA HIS A 215 -8.43 -5.82 -7.51
C HIS A 215 -7.15 -6.43 -6.94
N PHE A 216 -7.27 -7.03 -5.75
CA PHE A 216 -6.11 -7.43 -4.95
C PHE A 216 -5.29 -8.54 -5.63
N ASP A 217 -5.95 -9.49 -6.30
CA ASP A 217 -5.23 -10.58 -6.98
C ASP A 217 -4.48 -10.05 -8.21
N GLU A 218 -5.13 -9.22 -9.03
CA GLU A 218 -4.51 -8.53 -10.16
C GLU A 218 -3.33 -7.68 -9.68
N SER A 219 -3.52 -6.97 -8.57
CA SER A 219 -2.49 -6.16 -7.93
C SER A 219 -1.26 -6.98 -7.53
N LEU A 220 -1.45 -8.17 -6.93
CA LEU A 220 -0.34 -9.04 -6.56
C LEU A 220 0.39 -9.63 -7.76
N VAL A 221 -0.31 -9.92 -8.86
CA VAL A 221 0.32 -10.35 -10.12
C VAL A 221 1.19 -9.24 -10.70
N LEU A 222 0.66 -8.01 -10.81
CA LEU A 222 1.43 -6.88 -11.32
C LEU A 222 2.59 -6.49 -10.39
N LEU A 223 2.41 -6.60 -9.07
CA LEU A 223 3.49 -6.41 -8.10
C LEU A 223 4.59 -7.45 -8.30
N ARG A 224 4.23 -8.73 -8.46
CA ARG A 224 5.21 -9.80 -8.69
C ARG A 224 6.06 -9.52 -9.92
N GLU A 225 5.42 -9.15 -11.03
CA GLU A 225 6.09 -8.78 -12.28
C GLU A 225 7.05 -7.59 -12.06
N ALA A 226 6.55 -6.50 -11.46
CA ALA A 226 7.33 -5.28 -11.25
C ALA A 226 8.54 -5.48 -10.32
N LEU A 227 8.44 -6.42 -9.38
CA LEU A 227 9.51 -6.75 -8.44
C LEU A 227 10.43 -7.88 -8.91
N CYS A 228 10.11 -8.57 -10.01
CA CYS A 228 10.81 -9.78 -10.43
C CYS A 228 10.87 -10.85 -9.34
N TRP A 229 9.74 -11.03 -8.65
CA TRP A 229 9.65 -11.95 -7.53
C TRP A 229 9.17 -13.34 -7.97
N PRO A 230 9.64 -14.41 -7.29
CA PRO A 230 9.07 -15.74 -7.50
C PRO A 230 7.62 -15.79 -7.04
N GLU A 231 6.83 -16.68 -7.62
CA GLU A 231 5.40 -16.82 -7.31
C GLU A 231 5.14 -17.10 -5.83
N GLU A 232 5.99 -17.90 -5.18
CA GLU A 232 5.87 -18.26 -3.77
C GLU A 232 5.99 -17.06 -2.83
N ALA A 233 6.67 -16.00 -3.27
CA ALA A 233 6.83 -14.79 -2.48
C ALA A 233 5.53 -13.98 -2.40
N VAL A 234 4.67 -14.05 -3.43
CA VAL A 234 3.45 -13.23 -3.49
C VAL A 234 2.18 -13.95 -3.03
N ALA A 235 2.25 -15.26 -2.81
CA ALA A 235 1.15 -16.03 -2.23
C ALA A 235 0.98 -15.70 -0.72
N ALA A 236 -0.10 -14.99 -0.38
CA ALA A 236 -0.41 -14.55 0.98
C ALA A 236 -1.85 -14.88 1.40
N PHE A 237 -2.05 -15.05 2.71
CA PHE A 237 -3.38 -15.06 3.30
C PHE A 237 -3.90 -13.64 3.48
N ALA A 238 -5.22 -13.47 3.47
CA ALA A 238 -5.84 -12.16 3.66
C ALA A 238 -5.80 -11.78 5.14
N HIS A 239 -4.89 -10.88 5.50
CA HIS A 239 -4.73 -10.42 6.88
C HIS A 239 -5.68 -9.28 7.22
N ASN A 240 -6.10 -9.24 8.50
CA ASN A 240 -6.99 -8.21 9.04
C ASN A 240 -8.37 -8.11 8.34
N GLY A 241 -8.88 -9.23 7.84
CA GLY A 241 -10.24 -9.35 7.32
C GLY A 241 -11.30 -9.14 8.40
N ARG A 242 -12.52 -8.78 7.99
CA ARG A 242 -13.70 -8.71 8.85
C ARG A 242 -14.69 -9.81 8.47
N PRO A 243 -15.48 -10.35 9.41
CA PRO A 243 -16.54 -11.33 9.10
C PRO A 243 -17.42 -10.85 7.96
N ALA A 244 -17.64 -11.68 6.93
CA ALA A 244 -18.61 -11.38 5.89
C ALA A 244 -20.00 -11.21 6.54
N GLY A 245 -20.79 -10.26 6.01
CA GLY A 245 -22.20 -10.10 6.38
C GLY A 245 -23.08 -10.45 5.19
N ASP A 246 -24.39 -10.46 5.42
CA ASP A 246 -25.38 -10.69 4.38
C ASP A 246 -25.48 -9.45 3.48
N GLY A 247 -24.67 -9.42 2.43
CA GLY A 247 -24.65 -8.36 1.42
C GLY A 247 -23.59 -7.26 1.61
N PRO A 248 -23.64 -6.21 0.77
CA PRO A 248 -22.70 -5.11 0.82
C PRO A 248 -22.79 -4.33 2.13
N ARG A 249 -21.64 -3.94 2.70
CA ARG A 249 -21.59 -3.15 3.94
C ARG A 249 -22.12 -1.72 3.80
N VAL A 250 -22.17 -1.23 2.57
CA VAL A 250 -22.70 0.10 2.22
C VAL A 250 -23.55 -0.01 0.97
N SER A 251 -24.65 0.74 0.93
CA SER A 251 -25.44 0.91 -0.28
C SER A 251 -24.72 1.82 -1.29
N PRO A 252 -25.08 1.78 -2.58
CA PRO A 252 -24.52 2.70 -3.59
C PRO A 252 -24.66 4.18 -3.20
N ALA A 253 -25.80 4.56 -2.60
CA ALA A 253 -26.03 5.93 -2.14
C ALA A 253 -25.11 6.32 -0.97
N GLN A 254 -24.86 5.40 -0.03
CA GLN A 254 -23.91 5.63 1.06
C GLN A 254 -22.47 5.72 0.53
N ALA A 255 -22.08 4.87 -0.42
CA ALA A 255 -20.78 4.92 -1.06
C ALA A 255 -20.56 6.26 -1.79
N ALA A 256 -21.57 6.75 -2.53
CA ALA A 256 -21.51 8.06 -3.18
C ALA A 256 -21.31 9.21 -2.17
N ARG A 257 -22.06 9.20 -1.05
CA ARG A 257 -21.88 10.19 0.04
C ARG A 257 -20.50 10.10 0.67
N LEU A 258 -19.96 8.90 0.86
CA LEU A 258 -18.62 8.69 1.39
C LEU A 258 -17.53 9.18 0.45
N ARG A 259 -17.67 8.97 -0.87
CA ARG A 259 -16.76 9.52 -1.89
C ARG A 259 -16.82 11.06 -1.90
N ALA A 260 -18.02 11.63 -1.82
CA ALA A 260 -18.19 13.09 -1.76
C ALA A 260 -17.57 13.70 -0.49
N TRP A 261 -17.77 13.07 0.67
CA TRP A 261 -17.16 13.49 1.92
C TRP A 261 -15.62 13.40 1.91
N ASN A 262 -15.10 12.35 1.29
CA ASN A 262 -13.67 12.10 1.11
C ASN A 262 -13.22 12.48 -0.31
N SER A 263 -13.55 13.69 -0.75
CA SER A 263 -13.35 14.14 -2.14
C SER A 263 -11.90 14.06 -2.62
N LEU A 264 -10.92 14.33 -1.74
CA LEU A 264 -9.51 14.23 -2.08
C LEU A 264 -9.06 12.78 -2.23
N ASP A 265 -9.54 11.87 -1.36
CA ASP A 265 -9.32 10.43 -1.55
C ASP A 265 -9.99 9.93 -2.84
N TRP A 266 -11.13 10.52 -3.24
CA TRP A 266 -11.80 10.14 -4.47
C TRP A 266 -11.02 10.57 -5.71
N ALA A 267 -10.51 11.81 -5.74
CA ALA A 267 -9.61 12.27 -6.79
C ALA A 267 -8.35 11.39 -6.89
N LEU A 268 -7.73 11.10 -5.74
CA LEU A 268 -6.58 10.20 -5.61
C LEU A 268 -6.87 8.79 -6.17
N TYR A 269 -7.97 8.18 -5.71
CA TYR A 269 -8.34 6.83 -6.14
C TYR A 269 -8.64 6.80 -7.64
N ALA A 270 -9.41 7.76 -8.16
CA ALA A 270 -9.76 7.80 -9.58
C ALA A 270 -8.52 7.93 -10.48
N HIS A 271 -7.54 8.74 -10.07
CA HIS A 271 -6.27 8.89 -10.79
C HIS A 271 -5.43 7.62 -10.79
N LEU A 272 -5.20 7.05 -9.61
CA LEU A 272 -4.36 5.86 -9.45
C LEU A 272 -5.02 4.60 -10.03
N ASN A 273 -6.35 4.53 -10.02
CA ASN A 273 -7.11 3.48 -10.71
C ASN A 273 -6.86 3.50 -12.23
N ARG A 274 -6.89 4.68 -12.87
CA ARG A 274 -6.54 4.79 -14.30
C ARG A 274 -5.08 4.39 -14.55
N SER A 275 -4.17 4.81 -13.68
CA SER A 275 -2.75 4.44 -13.75
C SER A 275 -2.52 2.93 -13.65
N PHE A 276 -3.24 2.28 -12.73
CA PHE A 276 -3.21 0.83 -12.55
C PHE A 276 -3.69 0.09 -13.80
N TRP A 277 -4.85 0.47 -14.35
CA TRP A 277 -5.41 -0.23 -15.51
C TRP A 277 -4.59 -0.05 -16.79
N ARG A 278 -3.95 1.11 -16.99
CA ARG A 278 -2.95 1.25 -18.07
C ARG A 278 -1.82 0.23 -17.98
N ARG A 279 -1.37 -0.10 -16.75
CA ARG A 279 -0.34 -1.13 -16.53
C ARG A 279 -0.88 -2.54 -16.74
N ALA A 280 -2.11 -2.81 -16.28
CA ALA A 280 -2.79 -4.08 -16.51
C ALA A 280 -2.99 -4.36 -18.01
N GLU A 281 -3.37 -3.33 -18.78
CA GLU A 281 -3.49 -3.40 -20.24
C GLU A 281 -2.14 -3.72 -20.89
N ALA A 282 -1.07 -3.03 -20.49
CA ALA A 282 0.28 -3.30 -20.98
C ALA A 282 0.81 -4.70 -20.61
N PHE A 283 0.40 -5.25 -19.47
CA PHE A 283 0.71 -6.62 -19.06
C PHE A 283 -0.03 -7.68 -19.92
N GLY A 284 -1.19 -7.30 -20.46
CA GLY A 284 -2.05 -8.14 -21.29
C GLY A 284 -3.16 -8.82 -20.49
N ALA A 285 -4.41 -8.61 -20.93
CA ALA A 285 -5.60 -9.08 -20.20
C ALA A 285 -5.66 -10.61 -20.05
N ALA A 286 -5.35 -11.37 -21.11
CA ALA A 286 -5.37 -12.84 -21.07
C ALA A 286 -4.31 -13.38 -20.08
N ARG A 287 -3.07 -12.85 -20.17
CA ARG A 287 -1.97 -13.19 -19.25
C ARG A 287 -2.34 -12.84 -17.81
N LEU A 288 -2.94 -11.67 -17.56
CA LEU A 288 -3.36 -11.26 -16.23
C LEU A 288 -4.38 -12.23 -15.62
N GLN A 289 -5.40 -12.63 -16.39
CA GLN A 289 -6.42 -13.57 -15.92
C GLN A 289 -5.84 -14.96 -15.61
N GLU A 290 -4.95 -15.48 -16.46
CA GLU A 290 -4.27 -16.75 -16.23
C GLU A 290 -3.44 -16.72 -14.93
N GLU A 291 -2.63 -15.67 -14.77
CA GLU A 291 -1.76 -15.46 -13.61
C GLU A 291 -2.57 -15.27 -12.31
N VAL A 292 -3.71 -14.57 -12.38
CA VAL A 292 -4.65 -14.43 -11.26
C VAL A 292 -5.25 -15.79 -10.88
N ALA A 293 -5.68 -16.59 -11.86
CA ALA A 293 -6.22 -17.92 -11.61
C ALA A 293 -5.19 -18.83 -10.93
N ARG A 294 -3.94 -18.80 -11.41
CA ARG A 294 -2.83 -19.55 -10.82
C ARG A 294 -2.54 -19.12 -9.38
N LEU A 295 -2.47 -17.81 -9.11
CA LEU A 295 -2.29 -17.26 -7.78
C LEU A 295 -3.40 -17.69 -6.81
N ARG A 296 -4.67 -17.66 -7.26
CA ARG A 296 -5.83 -18.12 -6.47
C ARG A 296 -5.73 -19.61 -6.14
N GLN A 297 -5.41 -20.44 -7.12
CA GLN A 297 -5.24 -21.88 -6.92
C GLN A 297 -4.13 -22.16 -5.89
N ARG A 298 -3.00 -21.46 -6.00
CA ARG A 298 -1.88 -21.59 -5.07
C ARG A 298 -2.26 -21.18 -3.65
N ARG A 299 -2.96 -20.06 -3.48
CA ARG A 299 -3.46 -19.60 -2.18
C ARG A 299 -4.46 -20.59 -1.57
N ALA A 300 -5.34 -21.18 -2.37
CA ALA A 300 -6.28 -22.20 -1.92
C ALA A 300 -5.55 -23.48 -1.45
N ALA A 301 -4.55 -23.95 -2.21
CA ALA A 301 -3.74 -25.09 -1.84
C ALA A 301 -2.97 -24.85 -0.52
N LEU A 302 -2.39 -23.67 -0.35
CA LEU A 302 -1.74 -23.27 0.89
C LEU A 302 -2.74 -23.19 2.06
N ALA A 303 -3.93 -22.66 1.85
CA ALA A 303 -4.96 -22.58 2.87
C ALA A 303 -5.40 -23.99 3.33
N HIS A 304 -5.66 -24.90 2.39
CA HIS A 304 -6.02 -26.29 2.68
C HIS A 304 -4.91 -27.04 3.43
N HIS A 305 -3.66 -26.79 3.07
CA HIS A 305 -2.51 -27.42 3.73
C HIS A 305 -2.23 -26.83 5.12
N CYS A 306 -2.23 -25.51 5.25
CA CYS A 306 -1.78 -24.82 6.47
C CYS A 306 -2.87 -24.60 7.51
N LEU A 307 -4.12 -24.38 7.12
CA LEU A 307 -5.13 -23.78 7.98
C LEU A 307 -6.15 -24.80 8.49
N GLN A 308 -6.46 -24.71 9.79
CA GLN A 308 -7.59 -25.42 10.36
C GLN A 308 -8.89 -24.84 9.78
N GLY A 309 -9.73 -25.70 9.18
CA GLY A 309 -10.98 -25.28 8.54
C GLY A 309 -10.80 -24.54 7.20
N GLY A 310 -9.58 -24.42 6.68
CA GLY A 310 -9.31 -23.87 5.35
C GLY A 310 -9.51 -22.36 5.19
N GLY A 311 -9.86 -21.63 6.25
CA GLY A 311 -10.26 -20.23 6.16
C GLY A 311 -10.02 -19.41 7.43
N PRO A 312 -10.35 -18.11 7.38
CA PRO A 312 -10.16 -17.20 8.50
C PRO A 312 -11.19 -17.48 9.62
N LEU A 313 -10.75 -17.33 10.87
CA LEU A 313 -11.52 -17.60 12.08
C LEU A 313 -11.63 -16.35 12.97
N PRO A 314 -12.71 -16.22 13.75
CA PRO A 314 -12.77 -15.22 14.82
C PRO A 314 -11.60 -15.41 15.80
N ALA A 315 -11.04 -14.32 16.33
CA ALA A 315 -9.86 -14.38 17.20
C ALA A 315 -10.01 -15.31 18.42
N ARG A 316 -11.23 -15.40 18.99
CA ARG A 316 -11.55 -16.31 20.11
C ARG A 316 -11.45 -17.81 19.75
N ALA A 317 -11.58 -18.14 18.47
CA ALA A 317 -11.50 -19.51 17.96
C ALA A 317 -10.07 -19.91 17.55
N ILE A 318 -9.07 -19.02 17.74
CA ILE A 318 -7.66 -19.28 17.44
C ILE A 318 -6.95 -19.69 18.75
N PRO A 319 -6.54 -20.96 18.90
CA PRO A 319 -5.93 -21.43 20.15
C PRO A 319 -4.59 -20.75 20.44
N ASP A 320 -3.70 -20.66 19.44
CA ASP A 320 -2.38 -20.05 19.59
C ASP A 320 -2.48 -18.52 19.70
N GLY A 321 -2.20 -18.00 20.90
CA GLY A 321 -2.21 -16.56 21.18
C GLY A 321 -1.27 -15.73 20.29
N ARG A 322 -0.20 -16.33 19.76
CA ARG A 322 0.75 -15.66 18.86
C ARG A 322 0.19 -15.41 17.47
N LEU A 323 -0.87 -16.14 17.11
CA LEU A 323 -1.58 -16.00 15.82
C LEU A 323 -2.89 -15.22 15.96
N ARG A 324 -3.26 -14.79 17.17
CA ARG A 324 -4.48 -13.98 17.37
C ARG A 324 -4.25 -12.56 16.84
N PRO A 325 -5.06 -12.08 15.89
CA PRO A 325 -4.94 -10.72 15.40
C PRO A 325 -5.38 -9.72 16.48
N PHE A 326 -4.75 -8.55 16.48
CA PHE A 326 -5.16 -7.45 17.34
C PHE A 326 -6.64 -7.08 17.12
N GLN A 327 -7.39 -6.97 18.22
CA GLN A 327 -8.77 -6.51 18.20
C GLN A 327 -8.82 -5.03 18.56
N PRO A 328 -9.31 -4.14 17.68
CA PRO A 328 -9.47 -2.74 18.01
C PRO A 328 -10.51 -2.58 19.13
N PRO A 329 -10.38 -1.56 19.99
CA PRO A 329 -11.42 -1.24 20.97
C PRO A 329 -12.77 -1.02 20.28
N GLY A 330 -13.84 -1.57 20.86
CA GLY A 330 -15.21 -1.46 20.33
C GLY A 330 -15.72 -2.78 19.75
N ARG A 331 -16.57 -2.69 18.73
CA ARG A 331 -17.33 -3.84 18.18
C ARG A 331 -16.73 -4.46 16.91
N ALA A 332 -15.67 -3.85 16.36
CA ALA A 332 -15.06 -4.36 15.13
C ALA A 332 -14.30 -5.66 15.41
N GLN A 333 -14.69 -6.73 14.72
CA GLN A 333 -14.04 -8.03 14.80
C GLN A 333 -13.04 -8.21 13.66
N ILE A 334 -11.82 -8.59 14.01
CA ILE A 334 -10.76 -8.90 13.06
C ILE A 334 -10.52 -10.40 13.06
N LEU A 335 -10.60 -11.01 11.88
CA LEU A 335 -10.37 -12.43 11.67
C LEU A 335 -8.87 -12.73 11.55
N GLY A 336 -8.48 -13.94 11.95
CA GLY A 336 -7.13 -14.47 11.81
C GLY A 336 -7.16 -15.93 11.41
N TYR A 337 -6.11 -16.68 11.72
CA TYR A 337 -5.93 -18.04 11.25
C TYR A 337 -5.45 -18.97 12.36
N ALA A 338 -6.00 -20.18 12.40
CA ALA A 338 -5.46 -21.29 13.19
C ALA A 338 -4.76 -22.27 12.25
N LEU A 339 -3.62 -22.81 12.68
CA LEU A 339 -2.89 -23.80 11.89
C LEU A 339 -3.50 -25.19 12.03
N ARG A 340 -3.41 -25.99 10.98
CA ARG A 340 -3.80 -27.41 11.00
C ARG A 340 -2.93 -28.18 12.02
N ALA A 341 -3.55 -29.10 12.75
CA ALA A 341 -2.83 -29.99 13.65
C ALA A 341 -1.94 -30.97 12.86
N GLY A 342 -0.93 -31.55 13.52
CA GLY A 342 -0.07 -32.57 12.93
C GLY A 342 0.91 -32.12 11.83
N LEU A 343 1.02 -30.81 11.56
CA LEU A 343 2.04 -30.32 10.60
C LEU A 343 3.46 -30.65 11.10
N PRO A 344 4.33 -31.24 10.24
CA PRO A 344 5.75 -31.41 10.49
C PRO A 344 6.41 -30.09 10.92
N PRO A 345 7.50 -30.12 11.71
CA PRO A 345 8.10 -28.90 12.26
C PRO A 345 8.43 -27.81 11.23
N THR A 346 9.01 -28.19 10.09
CA THR A 346 9.39 -27.25 9.01
C THR A 346 8.17 -26.64 8.32
N GLU A 347 7.17 -27.45 8.01
CA GLU A 347 5.91 -26.99 7.42
C GLU A 347 5.13 -26.10 8.38
N ARG A 348 5.12 -26.44 9.67
CA ARG A 348 4.49 -25.65 10.72
C ARG A 348 5.10 -24.26 10.79
N GLU A 349 6.43 -24.13 10.71
CA GLU A 349 7.07 -22.80 10.70
C GLU A 349 6.68 -22.00 9.46
N ARG A 350 6.71 -22.61 8.27
CA ARG A 350 6.31 -21.97 7.01
C ARG A 350 4.86 -21.50 7.05
N CYS A 351 3.95 -22.36 7.50
CA CYS A 351 2.53 -22.05 7.66
C CYS A 351 2.29 -20.99 8.73
N ALA A 352 3.05 -21.02 9.83
CA ALA A 352 3.00 -19.98 10.84
C ALA A 352 3.36 -18.62 10.24
N ARG A 353 4.44 -18.50 9.46
CA ARG A 353 4.81 -17.22 8.82
C ARG A 353 3.73 -16.68 7.88
N LEU A 354 3.03 -17.55 7.15
CA LEU A 354 1.86 -17.16 6.35
C LEU A 354 0.70 -16.61 7.21
N ALA A 355 0.47 -17.20 8.39
CA ALA A 355 -0.65 -16.89 9.28
C ALA A 355 -0.36 -15.81 10.32
N THR A 356 0.91 -15.50 10.62
CA THR A 356 1.31 -14.56 11.66
C THR A 356 0.80 -13.14 11.33
N PRO A 357 0.00 -12.52 12.22
CA PRO A 357 -0.45 -11.15 12.01
C PRO A 357 0.72 -10.15 12.07
N GLU A 358 0.53 -9.02 11.41
CA GLU A 358 1.57 -8.01 11.18
C GLU A 358 2.33 -7.57 12.43
N LEU A 359 1.64 -7.31 13.55
CA LEU A 359 2.27 -6.79 14.77
C LEU A 359 3.23 -7.83 15.35
N GLN A 360 2.78 -9.07 15.46
CA GLN A 360 3.58 -10.18 15.96
C GLN A 360 4.74 -10.51 15.03
N TYR A 361 4.55 -10.39 13.71
CA TYR A 361 5.63 -10.57 12.75
C TYR A 361 6.68 -9.46 12.90
N LYS A 362 6.26 -8.19 13.06
CA LYS A 362 7.20 -7.10 13.36
C LYS A 362 8.05 -7.43 14.59
N ASP A 363 7.46 -7.97 15.65
CA ASP A 363 8.19 -8.32 16.87
C ASP A 363 9.21 -9.46 16.65
N ILE A 364 8.93 -10.40 15.74
CA ILE A 364 9.89 -11.42 15.30
C ILE A 364 11.07 -10.75 14.58
N LEU A 365 10.81 -9.86 13.62
CA LEU A 365 11.86 -9.15 12.88
C LEU A 365 12.68 -8.24 13.79
N ASP A 366 12.03 -7.52 14.71
CA ASP A 366 12.69 -6.61 15.65
C ASP A 366 13.68 -7.36 16.55
N ARG A 367 13.27 -8.51 17.12
CA ARG A 367 14.17 -9.37 17.90
C ARG A 367 15.32 -9.92 17.07
N ARG A 368 15.06 -10.37 15.84
CA ARG A 368 16.12 -10.89 14.96
C ARG A 368 17.14 -9.82 14.58
N GLN A 369 16.70 -8.60 14.30
CA GLN A 369 17.57 -7.53 13.82
C GLN A 369 18.29 -6.77 14.95
N PHE A 370 17.69 -6.65 16.14
CA PHE A 370 18.20 -5.82 17.23
C PHE A 370 18.40 -6.53 18.57
N GLY A 371 17.96 -7.78 18.72
CA GLY A 371 17.99 -8.51 20.01
C GLY A 371 19.35 -9.12 20.40
N GLY A 372 20.41 -8.90 19.62
CA GLY A 372 21.72 -9.53 19.78
C GLY A 372 22.62 -9.00 20.91
N GLY A 373 22.05 -8.45 21.99
CA GLY A 373 22.82 -8.04 23.18
C GLY A 373 22.36 -8.80 24.43
N ASN A 374 22.95 -9.99 24.66
CA ASN A 374 22.88 -10.83 25.88
C ASN A 374 21.50 -11.18 26.49
N ALA A 375 21.11 -12.46 26.37
CA ALA A 375 20.55 -13.31 27.44
C ALA A 375 20.32 -14.73 26.86
N SER A 376 20.87 -15.88 27.30
CA SER A 376 21.55 -16.29 28.54
C SER A 376 20.95 -15.68 29.80
N VAL A 377 19.96 -16.41 30.32
CA VAL A 377 19.34 -16.39 31.66
C VAL A 377 17.82 -16.33 31.49
N LEU A 378 17.22 -17.52 31.43
CA LEU A 378 15.85 -17.73 31.90
C LEU A 378 15.91 -17.62 33.43
N PRO A 379 15.09 -16.78 34.08
CA PRO A 379 14.64 -17.09 35.43
C PRO A 379 13.37 -17.94 35.31
N GLY A 380 13.43 -19.13 35.90
CA GLY A 380 12.25 -19.91 36.22
C GLY A 380 11.36 -19.22 37.26
N GLY A 381 10.12 -19.68 37.32
CA GLY A 381 9.08 -19.20 38.22
C GLY A 381 7.71 -19.51 37.65
#